data_AF-A0A1J3IP98-F1
#
_entry.id   AF-A0A1J3IP98-F1
#
_cell.length_a   1.000
_cell.length_b   1.000
_cell.length_c   1.000
_cell.angle_alpha   90.00
_cell.angle_beta   90.00
_cell.angle_gamma   90.00
#
_symmetry.space_group_name_H-M   'P 1'
#
loop_
_entity.id
_entity.type
_entity.pdbx_description
1 polymer ?
#
loop_
_entity_poly.entity_id
_entity_poly.type
_entity_poly.pdbx_seq_one_letter_code
_entity_poly.pdbx_strand_id
1 'polypeptide(L)'
;RLLDRTKHYKVWISFAKFEAEHSHEDDFITEHKRDCIRRARAIFDRACTYYKDSTPNLKEERVMLLEEWLNLEASFGTLGDVKTVQSKLPKKLKKRKPVMRYDGSTEYVEYIDLCFPEESHKTNLKILEAAYKWKKQKVAACF
;
A
#
# COMPACT_ATOMS: atom_id res chain seq x y z
N ARG A 1 8.28 21.76 9.86
CA ARG A 1 7.19 21.53 8.88
C ARG A 1 6.10 20.69 9.59
N LEU A 2 4.81 20.79 9.22
CA LEU A 2 3.70 20.10 9.93
C LEU A 2 3.94 18.59 10.08
N LEU A 3 4.43 17.97 9.01
CA LEU A 3 4.76 16.53 8.96
C LEU A 3 5.94 16.13 9.84
N ASP A 4 6.73 17.06 10.38
CA ASP A 4 7.83 16.73 11.29
C ASP A 4 7.32 16.54 12.73
N ARG A 5 6.12 17.04 13.03
CA ARG A 5 5.50 16.97 14.36
C ARG A 5 4.58 15.76 14.52
N THR A 6 3.82 15.40 13.48
CA THR A 6 2.92 14.24 13.52
C THR A 6 2.95 13.47 12.21
N LYS A 7 2.94 12.14 12.29
CA LYS A 7 2.96 11.22 11.13
C LYS A 7 1.64 10.48 10.94
N HIS A 8 0.55 11.01 11.50
CA HIS A 8 -0.77 10.39 11.46
C HIS A 8 -1.39 10.49 10.06
N TYR A 9 -2.06 9.44 9.58
CA TYR A 9 -2.58 9.35 8.20
C TYR A 9 -3.49 10.52 7.82
N LYS A 10 -4.34 10.98 8.76
CA LYS A 10 -5.20 12.17 8.54
C LYS A 10 -4.42 13.43 8.21
N VAL A 11 -3.23 13.61 8.79
CA VAL A 11 -2.40 14.80 8.54
C VAL A 11 -1.79 14.74 7.14
N TRP A 12 -1.38 13.55 6.71
CA TRP A 12 -0.94 13.32 5.32
C TRP A 12 -2.06 13.59 4.33
N ILE A 13 -3.26 13.09 4.60
CA ILE A 13 -4.46 13.32 3.78
C ILE A 13 -4.76 14.82 3.66
N SER A 14 -4.90 15.51 4.79
CA SER A 14 -5.21 16.94 4.80
C SER A 14 -4.15 17.76 4.08
N PHE A 15 -2.87 17.40 4.22
CA PHE A 15 -1.79 18.09 3.53
C PHE A 15 -1.81 17.85 2.01
N ALA A 16 -2.09 16.62 1.58
CA ALA A 16 -2.21 16.31 0.15
C ALA A 16 -3.41 17.01 -0.50
N LYS A 17 -4.57 17.06 0.19
CA LYS A 17 -5.75 17.80 -0.28
C LYS A 17 -5.47 19.29 -0.40
N PHE A 18 -4.83 19.88 0.61
CA PHE A 18 -4.43 21.28 0.57
C PHE A 18 -3.56 21.59 -0.65
N GLU A 19 -2.55 20.78 -0.94
CA GLU A 19 -1.67 20.98 -2.10
C GLU A 19 -2.37 20.75 -3.44
N ALA A 20 -3.42 19.93 -3.48
CA ALA A 20 -4.25 19.72 -4.67
C ALA A 20 -5.19 20.91 -4.96
N GLU A 21 -5.73 21.53 -3.91
CA GLU A 21 -6.69 22.64 -4.00
C GLU A 21 -6.02 24.00 -4.17
N HIS A 22 -4.75 24.13 -3.79
CA HIS A 22 -4.01 25.39 -3.86
C HIS A 22 -3.57 25.73 -5.30
N SER A 23 -4.53 26.10 -6.17
CA SER A 23 -4.25 26.73 -7.46
C SER A 23 -4.17 28.25 -7.31
N HIS A 24 -3.03 28.87 -7.63
CA HIS A 24 -2.94 30.33 -7.73
C HIS A 24 -3.78 30.82 -8.92
N GLU A 25 -4.48 31.94 -8.75
CA GLU A 25 -5.53 32.42 -9.66
C GLU A 25 -5.03 32.91 -11.03
N ASP A 26 -3.73 33.06 -11.26
CA ASP A 26 -3.21 33.92 -12.35
C ASP A 26 -2.40 33.22 -13.47
N ASP A 27 -2.24 31.89 -13.47
CA ASP A 27 -1.46 31.20 -14.51
C ASP A 27 -2.24 30.06 -15.17
N PHE A 28 -2.27 30.09 -16.51
CA PHE A 28 -2.62 29.01 -17.46
C PHE A 28 -3.25 27.77 -16.79
N ILE A 29 -4.56 27.85 -16.49
CA ILE A 29 -5.39 27.01 -15.60
C ILE A 29 -5.11 25.49 -15.65
N THR A 30 -4.54 24.98 -16.75
CA THR A 30 -4.27 23.54 -16.95
C THR A 30 -2.90 23.09 -16.42
N GLU A 31 -1.83 23.88 -16.53
CA GLU A 31 -0.47 23.43 -16.16
C GLU A 31 -0.27 23.49 -14.64
N HIS A 32 -0.66 24.61 -14.02
CA HIS A 32 -0.60 24.76 -12.57
C HIS A 32 -1.45 23.69 -11.85
N LYS A 33 -2.63 23.36 -12.37
CA LYS A 33 -3.49 22.30 -11.82
C LYS A 33 -2.81 20.93 -11.89
N ARG A 34 -2.08 20.62 -12.97
CA ARG A 34 -1.30 19.38 -13.09
C ARG A 34 -0.17 19.34 -12.05
N ASP A 35 0.47 20.46 -11.78
CA ASP A 35 1.52 20.53 -10.76
C ASP A 35 0.98 20.37 -9.33
N CYS A 36 -0.18 20.96 -9.01
CA CYS A 36 -0.87 20.72 -7.73
C CYS A 36 -1.20 19.23 -7.54
N ILE A 37 -1.77 18.60 -8.58
CA ILE A 37 -2.06 17.16 -8.57
C ILE A 37 -0.77 16.35 -8.39
N ARG A 38 0.32 16.70 -9.08
CA ARG A 38 1.61 16.02 -8.96
C ARG A 38 2.18 16.13 -7.55
N ARG A 39 2.07 17.30 -6.90
CA ARG A 39 2.48 17.50 -5.51
C ARG A 39 1.65 16.65 -4.54
N ALA A 40 0.34 16.64 -4.71
CA ALA A 40 -0.55 15.80 -3.91
C ALA A 40 -0.20 14.30 -4.03
N ARG A 41 0.00 13.80 -5.26
CA ARG A 41 0.45 12.42 -5.53
C ARG A 41 1.76 12.08 -4.83
N ALA A 42 2.75 12.98 -4.91
CA ALA A 42 4.03 12.79 -4.25
C ALA A 42 3.91 12.69 -2.72
N ILE A 43 2.95 13.42 -2.12
CA ILE A 43 2.66 13.35 -0.69
C ILE A 43 2.04 12.00 -0.33
N PHE A 44 1.07 11.51 -1.11
CA PHE A 44 0.50 10.18 -0.89
C PHE A 44 1.53 9.07 -1.05
N ASP A 45 2.35 9.09 -2.10
CA ASP A 45 3.40 8.08 -2.29
C ASP A 45 4.41 8.10 -1.13
N ARG A 46 4.79 9.28 -0.64
CA ARG A 46 5.66 9.42 0.53
C ARG A 46 5.01 8.82 1.78
N ALA A 47 3.72 9.07 2.00
CA ALA A 47 2.98 8.52 3.13
C ALA A 47 2.84 7.00 3.02
N CYS A 48 2.50 6.45 1.85
CA CYS A 48 2.45 5.01 1.61
C CYS A 48 3.80 4.35 1.88
N THR A 49 4.89 4.97 1.44
CA THR A 49 6.26 4.47 1.67
C THR A 49 6.59 4.47 3.17
N TYR A 50 6.23 5.53 3.89
CA TYR A 50 6.40 5.59 5.35
C TYR A 50 5.65 4.46 6.07
N TYR A 51 4.36 4.23 5.74
CA TYR A 51 3.59 3.15 6.36
C TYR A 51 4.10 1.76 5.98
N LYS A 52 4.66 1.62 4.77
CA LYS A 52 5.27 0.36 4.32
C LYS A 52 6.56 0.06 5.08
N ASP A 53 7.45 1.04 5.23
CA ASP A 53 8.83 0.82 5.69
C ASP A 53 9.00 1.08 7.20
N SER A 54 8.35 2.10 7.75
CA SER A 54 8.52 2.53 9.15
C SER A 54 7.50 1.91 10.11
N THR A 55 6.27 1.65 9.64
CA THR A 55 5.19 1.14 10.49
C THR A 55 4.38 0.02 9.82
N PRO A 56 5.00 -1.12 9.48
CA PRO A 56 4.35 -2.19 8.71
C PRO A 56 3.16 -2.86 9.42
N ASN A 57 3.03 -2.69 10.74
CA ASN A 57 1.91 -3.19 11.53
C ASN A 57 0.63 -2.35 11.33
N LEU A 58 0.76 -1.09 10.88
CA LEU A 58 -0.32 -0.14 10.67
C LEU A 58 -0.88 -0.26 9.24
N LYS A 59 -1.32 -1.47 8.89
CA LYS A 59 -1.83 -1.78 7.55
C LYS A 59 -3.15 -1.08 7.27
N GLU A 60 -4.01 -0.95 8.28
CA GLU A 60 -5.33 -0.31 8.19
C GLU A 60 -5.21 1.16 7.82
N GLU A 61 -4.30 1.89 8.46
CA GLU A 61 -4.02 3.30 8.18
C GLU A 61 -3.50 3.50 6.76
N ARG A 62 -2.67 2.57 6.26
CA ARG A 62 -2.22 2.57 4.86
C ARG A 62 -3.40 2.34 3.91
N VAL A 63 -4.38 1.50 4.28
CA VAL A 63 -5.60 1.30 3.47
C VAL A 63 -6.40 2.59 3.40
N MET A 64 -6.67 3.22 4.55
CA MET A 64 -7.42 4.48 4.61
C MET A 64 -6.76 5.57 3.77
N LEU A 65 -5.43 5.62 3.76
CA LEU A 65 -4.68 6.58 2.96
C LEU A 65 -4.81 6.31 1.44
N LEU A 66 -4.81 5.05 1.02
CA LEU A 66 -5.01 4.66 -0.37
C LEU A 66 -6.46 4.86 -0.84
N GLU A 67 -7.44 4.58 0.02
CA GLU A 67 -8.86 4.85 -0.26
C GLU A 67 -9.09 6.35 -0.47
N GLU A 68 -8.51 7.19 0.38
CA GLU A 68 -8.63 8.63 0.23
C GLU A 68 -7.90 9.17 -1.01
N TRP A 69 -6.73 8.59 -1.35
CA TRP A 69 -6.06 8.92 -2.60
C TRP A 69 -6.92 8.54 -3.81
N LEU A 70 -7.59 7.38 -3.78
CA LEU A 70 -8.50 6.96 -4.84
C LEU A 70 -9.66 7.98 -5.02
N ASN A 71 -10.24 8.43 -3.92
CA ASN A 71 -11.30 9.45 -3.93
C ASN A 71 -10.81 10.78 -4.51
N LEU A 72 -9.58 11.18 -4.18
CA LEU A 72 -8.97 12.38 -4.72
C LEU A 72 -8.67 12.26 -6.23
N GLU A 73 -8.16 11.13 -6.69
CA GLU A 73 -7.96 10.90 -8.13
C GLU A 73 -9.28 10.92 -8.90
N ALA A 74 -10.35 10.37 -8.31
CA ALA A 74 -11.69 10.42 -8.90
C ALA A 74 -12.22 11.86 -9.00
N SER A 75 -11.90 12.74 -8.04
CA SER A 75 -12.34 14.14 -8.06
C SER A 75 -11.64 14.99 -9.13
N PHE A 76 -10.46 14.58 -9.60
CA PHE A 76 -9.73 15.25 -10.67
C PHE A 76 -10.27 14.98 -12.09
N GLY A 77 -11.20 14.02 -12.24
CA GLY A 77 -11.80 13.68 -13.54
C GLY A 77 -10.75 13.18 -14.53
N THR A 78 -10.62 13.86 -15.68
CA THR A 78 -9.71 13.45 -16.78
C THR A 78 -8.22 13.57 -16.45
N LEU A 79 -7.85 14.39 -15.46
CA LEU A 79 -6.47 14.52 -15.00
C LEU A 79 -6.10 13.46 -13.96
N GLY A 80 -7.11 12.77 -13.42
CA GLY A 80 -6.96 11.74 -12.41
C GLY A 80 -6.54 10.40 -13.00
N ASP A 81 -5.85 9.59 -12.19
CA ASP A 81 -5.49 8.21 -12.53
C ASP A 81 -5.92 7.25 -11.41
N VAL A 82 -7.22 6.97 -11.40
CA VAL A 82 -7.88 6.08 -10.45
C VAL A 82 -7.33 4.64 -10.57
N LYS A 83 -7.02 4.19 -11.79
CA LYS A 83 -6.58 2.80 -12.05
C LYS A 83 -5.24 2.52 -11.40
N THR A 84 -4.32 3.48 -11.46
CA THR A 84 -3.00 3.35 -10.81
C THR A 84 -3.14 3.19 -9.30
N VAL A 85 -3.99 3.98 -8.63
CA VAL A 85 -4.20 3.86 -7.17
C VAL A 85 -4.96 2.58 -6.81
N GLN A 86 -5.97 2.21 -7.58
CA GLN A 86 -6.74 0.98 -7.37
C GLN A 86 -5.86 -0.27 -7.41
N SER A 87 -4.84 -0.27 -8.28
CA SER A 87 -3.87 -1.36 -8.38
C SER A 87 -3.00 -1.54 -7.13
N LYS A 88 -2.90 -0.52 -6.27
CA LYS A 88 -2.12 -0.53 -5.02
C LYS A 88 -2.95 -0.97 -3.80
N LEU A 89 -4.29 -1.05 -3.92
CA LEU A 89 -5.16 -1.40 -2.80
C LEU A 89 -4.93 -2.85 -2.32
N PRO A 90 -4.98 -3.10 -1.00
CA PRO A 90 -4.80 -4.44 -0.48
C PRO A 90 -6.02 -5.32 -0.74
N LYS A 91 -5.77 -6.63 -0.89
CA LYS A 91 -6.81 -7.64 -0.91
C LYS A 91 -7.06 -8.14 0.50
N LYS A 92 -8.35 -8.24 0.87
CA LYS A 92 -8.77 -8.87 2.12
C LYS A 92 -8.76 -10.38 1.95
N LEU A 93 -7.90 -11.08 2.70
CA LEU A 93 -7.80 -12.53 2.68
C LEU A 93 -8.23 -13.10 4.03
N LYS A 94 -9.14 -14.09 4.02
CA LYS A 94 -9.49 -14.84 5.22
C LYS A 94 -8.40 -15.88 5.49
N LYS A 95 -7.77 -15.81 6.66
CA LYS A 95 -6.74 -16.78 7.10
C LYS A 95 -7.16 -17.42 8.41
N ARG A 96 -6.64 -18.63 8.65
CA ARG A 96 -6.82 -19.39 9.89
C ARG A 96 -5.46 -19.50 10.58
N LYS A 97 -5.38 -19.16 11.86
CA LYS A 97 -4.15 -19.33 12.67
C LYS A 97 -4.44 -20.28 13.84
N PRO A 98 -3.55 -21.23 14.13
CA PRO A 98 -3.65 -22.02 15.35
C PRO A 98 -3.36 -21.13 16.56
N VAL A 99 -4.22 -21.23 17.57
CA VAL A 99 -4.09 -20.60 18.88
C VAL A 99 -4.02 -21.73 19.91
N MET A 100 -2.94 -21.73 20.69
CA MET A 100 -2.79 -22.69 21.79
C MET A 100 -3.58 -22.18 23.00
N ARG A 101 -4.50 -23.00 23.48
CA ARG A 101 -5.21 -22.76 24.74
C ARG A 101 -4.39 -23.27 25.92
N TYR A 102 -4.77 -22.84 27.12
CA TYR A 102 -4.14 -23.23 28.38
C TYR A 102 -4.20 -24.74 28.65
N ASP A 103 -5.17 -25.44 28.04
CA ASP A 103 -5.40 -26.89 28.15
C ASP A 103 -4.55 -27.71 27.16
N GLY A 104 -3.70 -27.07 26.35
CA GLY A 104 -2.88 -27.73 25.33
C GLY A 104 -3.63 -28.07 24.03
N SER A 105 -4.92 -27.75 23.92
CA SER A 105 -5.67 -27.91 22.68
C SER A 105 -5.35 -26.77 21.68
N THR A 106 -5.36 -27.11 20.39
CA THR A 106 -5.17 -26.14 19.30
C THR A 106 -6.52 -25.73 18.73
N GLU A 107 -6.90 -24.47 18.91
CA GLU A 107 -8.08 -23.87 18.28
C GLU A 107 -7.66 -23.08 17.03
N TYR A 108 -8.47 -23.11 15.98
CA TYR A 108 -8.22 -22.30 14.78
C TYR A 108 -9.09 -21.06 14.80
N VAL A 109 -8.46 -19.89 14.93
CA VAL A 109 -9.16 -18.60 14.85
C VAL A 109 -9.06 -18.04 13.43
N GLU A 110 -10.21 -17.64 12.89
CA GLU A 110 -10.29 -16.92 11.62
C GLU A 110 -9.94 -15.44 11.82
N TYR A 111 -9.06 -14.92 10.99
CA TYR A 111 -8.71 -13.49 10.97
C TYR A 111 -8.61 -12.99 9.52
N ILE A 112 -8.89 -11.71 9.32
CA ILE A 112 -8.75 -11.05 8.03
C ILE A 112 -7.33 -10.49 7.95
N ASP A 113 -6.56 -10.94 6.96
CA ASP A 113 -5.24 -10.39 6.64
C ASP A 113 -5.35 -9.45 5.44
N LEU A 114 -4.75 -8.27 5.59
CA LEU A 114 -4.63 -7.28 4.51
C LEU A 114 -3.33 -7.56 3.76
N CYS A 115 -3.45 -8.14 2.58
CA CYS A 115 -2.30 -8.44 1.73
C CYS A 115 -2.19 -7.41 0.61
N PHE A 116 -1.08 -6.66 0.61
CA PHE A 116 -0.80 -5.71 -0.44
C PHE A 116 -0.29 -6.42 -1.70
N PRO A 117 -0.57 -5.90 -2.92
CA PRO A 117 -0.10 -6.49 -4.17
C PRO A 117 1.41 -6.77 -4.17
N GLU A 118 2.23 -5.88 -3.60
CA GLU A 118 3.69 -6.06 -3.55
C GLU A 118 4.13 -7.22 -2.63
N GLU A 119 3.31 -7.62 -1.66
CA GLU A 119 3.59 -8.75 -0.76
C GLU A 119 3.30 -10.08 -1.46
N SER A 120 2.29 -10.14 -2.33
CA SER A 120 1.89 -11.36 -3.04
C SER A 120 2.94 -11.87 -4.03
N HIS A 121 3.76 -10.99 -4.60
CA HIS A 121 4.78 -11.40 -5.57
C HIS A 121 5.96 -12.13 -4.90
N LYS A 122 6.25 -11.85 -3.63
CA LYS A 122 7.40 -12.43 -2.91
C LYS A 122 7.23 -13.91 -2.59
N THR A 123 6.01 -14.39 -2.42
CA THR A 123 5.75 -15.81 -2.09
C THR A 123 5.99 -16.74 -3.28
N ASN A 124 5.63 -16.30 -4.49
CA ASN A 124 5.78 -17.11 -5.71
C ASN A 124 7.24 -17.37 -6.06
N LEU A 125 8.14 -16.40 -5.80
CA LEU A 125 9.56 -16.53 -6.09
C LEU A 125 10.25 -17.61 -5.23
N LYS A 126 9.88 -17.75 -3.96
CA LYS A 126 10.45 -18.76 -3.07
C LYS A 126 10.13 -20.19 -3.50
N ILE A 127 8.93 -20.42 -4.04
CA ILE A 127 8.53 -21.74 -4.57
C ILE A 127 9.38 -22.11 -5.80
N LEU A 128 9.61 -21.16 -6.71
CA LEU A 128 10.45 -21.36 -7.89
C LEU A 128 11.92 -21.62 -7.53
N GLU A 129 12.46 -20.90 -6.55
CA GLU A 129 13.83 -21.12 -6.07
C GLU A 129 13.98 -22.52 -5.45
N ALA A 130 13.00 -22.96 -4.65
CA ALA A 130 12.98 -24.30 -4.07
C ALA A 130 12.90 -25.40 -5.15
N ALA A 131 12.07 -25.20 -6.18
CA ALA A 131 11.97 -26.12 -7.31
C ALA A 131 13.30 -26.21 -8.10
N TYR A 132 13.97 -25.07 -8.31
CA TYR A 132 15.30 -25.05 -8.95
C TYR A 132 16.35 -25.81 -8.13
N LYS A 133 16.38 -25.59 -6.81
CA LYS A 133 17.28 -26.31 -5.88
C LYS A 133 17.02 -27.82 -5.91
N TRP A 134 15.76 -28.25 -5.90
CA TRP A 134 15.38 -29.67 -5.98
C TRP A 134 15.84 -30.32 -7.29
N LYS A 135 15.65 -29.64 -8.43
CA LYS A 135 16.14 -30.12 -9.73
C LYS A 135 17.66 -30.27 -9.73
N LYS A 136 18.40 -29.29 -9.18
CA LYS A 136 19.87 -29.35 -9.09
C LYS A 136 20.34 -30.52 -8.22
N GLN A 137 19.67 -30.79 -7.10
CA GLN A 137 19.96 -31.95 -6.23
C GLN A 137 19.72 -33.28 -6.94
N LYS A 138 18.64 -33.41 -7.73
CA LYS A 138 18.38 -34.64 -8.50
C LYS A 138 19.41 -34.90 -9.60
N VAL A 139 19.92 -33.85 -10.24
CA VAL A 139 20.97 -33.99 -11.28
C VAL A 139 22.31 -34.33 -10.63
N ALA A 140 22.64 -33.76 -9.48
CA ALA A 140 23.88 -34.05 -8.75
C ALA A 140 23.91 -35.45 -8.09
N ALA A 141 22.74 -36.01 -7.74
CA ALA A 141 22.62 -37.36 -7.17
C ALA A 141 22.58 -38.48 -8.22
N CYS A 142 22.68 -38.15 -9.51
CA CYS A 142 22.66 -39.10 -10.63
C CYS A 142 24.05 -39.32 -11.26
N PHE A 143 25.12 -38.94 -10.55
CA PHE A 143 26.52 -39.19 -10.89
C PHE A 143 27.22 -39.90 -9.74
#